data_AF-J8EF12-F1
#
_entry.id   AF-J8EF12-F1
#
_cell.length_a   1.000
_cell.length_b   1.000
_cell.length_c   1.000
_cell.angle_alpha   90.00
_cell.angle_beta   90.00
_cell.angle_gamma   90.00
#
_symmetry.space_group_name_H-M   'P 1'
#
loop_
_entity.id
_entity.type
_entity.pdbx_description
1 polymer ?
#
loop_
_entity_poly.entity_id
_entity_poly.type
_entity_poly.pdbx_seq_one_letter_code
_entity_poly.pdbx_strand_id
1 'polypeptide(L)'
;MDNKKHSISEFIKIPDEYHHITTPKQVISEEVRQGLKDKKLSLRKAADKIEGMSYPQIARITAGENYNIDTLLKILNILDLEIQIVPRNKQ
;
A
#
# COMPACT_ATOMS: atom_id res chain seq x y z
N MET A 1 16.95 -16.27 28.51
CA MET A 1 16.47 -14.89 28.77
C MET A 1 15.33 -14.66 27.81
N ASP A 2 14.09 -14.70 28.30
CA ASP A 2 12.89 -14.49 27.48
C ASP A 2 12.81 -13.02 27.08
N ASN A 3 13.22 -12.71 25.84
CA ASN A 3 12.93 -11.42 25.23
C ASN A 3 11.42 -11.38 24.90
N LYS A 4 10.59 -11.08 25.90
CA LYS A 4 9.19 -10.72 25.66
C LYS A 4 9.19 -9.45 24.80
N LYS A 5 8.76 -9.59 23.54
CA LYS A 5 8.53 -8.46 22.65
C LYS A 5 7.37 -7.63 23.22
N HIS A 6 7.69 -6.61 23.99
CA HIS A 6 6.72 -5.62 24.45
C HIS A 6 6.22 -4.82 23.26
N SER A 7 4.90 -4.70 23.13
CA SER A 7 4.29 -3.85 22.11
C SER A 7 4.39 -2.39 22.54
N ILE A 8 4.68 -1.47 21.62
CA ILE A 8 4.72 -0.03 21.89
C ILE A 8 3.36 0.49 22.36
N SER A 9 2.27 -0.20 21.99
CA SER A 9 0.92 0.07 22.48
C SER A 9 0.76 -0.09 24.00
N GLU A 10 1.69 -0.78 24.67
CA GLU A 10 1.74 -0.90 26.14
C GLU A 10 2.16 0.42 26.81
N PHE A 11 2.81 1.32 26.07
CA PHE A 11 3.38 2.57 26.60
C PHE A 11 2.74 3.83 26.01
N ILE A 12 2.10 3.73 24.85
CA ILE A 12 1.55 4.89 24.12
C ILE A 12 0.19 4.52 23.51
N LYS A 13 -0.79 5.44 23.62
CA LYS A 13 -2.06 5.32 22.88
C LYS A 13 -1.80 5.54 21.39
N ILE A 14 -2.01 4.51 20.59
CA ILE A 14 -1.93 4.59 19.13
C ILE A 14 -3.18 5.33 18.62
N PRO A 15 -3.05 6.34 17.75
CA PRO A 15 -4.21 7.02 17.16
C PRO A 15 -5.06 6.09 16.29
N ASP A 16 -6.39 6.23 16.33
CA ASP A 16 -7.31 5.40 15.54
C ASP A 16 -7.02 5.49 14.02
N GLU A 17 -6.55 6.65 13.55
CA GLU A 17 -6.13 6.87 12.16
C GLU A 17 -5.00 5.92 11.73
N TYR A 18 -4.10 5.55 12.64
CA TYR A 18 -3.04 4.59 12.34
C TYR A 18 -3.63 3.25 11.90
N HIS A 19 -4.65 2.77 12.61
CA HIS A 19 -5.30 1.49 12.31
C HIS A 19 -6.19 1.55 11.06
N HIS A 20 -6.84 2.69 10.81
CA HIS A 20 -7.82 2.80 9.72
C HIS A 20 -7.26 3.37 8.41
N ILE A 21 -6.13 4.05 8.45
CA ILE A 21 -5.49 4.69 7.27
C ILE A 21 -4.08 4.16 7.08
N THR A 22 -3.21 4.24 8.09
CA THR A 22 -1.80 3.90 7.93
C THR A 22 -1.60 2.41 7.66
N THR A 23 -2.20 1.53 8.47
CA THR A 23 -2.04 0.07 8.28
C THR A 23 -2.56 -0.41 6.92
N PRO A 24 -3.78 -0.04 6.45
CA PRO A 24 -4.23 -0.43 5.11
C PRO A 24 -3.34 0.12 3.99
N LYS A 25 -2.85 1.36 4.11
CA LYS A 25 -1.92 1.92 3.12
C LYS A 25 -0.60 1.17 3.07
N GLN A 26 -0.07 0.72 4.22
CA GLN A 26 1.14 -0.09 4.27
C GLN A 26 0.94 -1.41 3.53
N VAL A 27 -0.17 -2.11 3.78
CA VAL A 27 -0.52 -3.35 3.07
C VAL A 27 -0.60 -3.12 1.56
N ILE A 28 -1.35 -2.09 1.12
CA ILE A 28 -1.43 -1.74 -0.31
C ILE A 28 -0.04 -1.47 -0.89
N SER A 29 0.79 -0.72 -0.16
CA SER A 29 2.13 -0.35 -0.59
C SER A 29 3.04 -1.57 -0.75
N GLU A 30 2.95 -2.53 0.17
CA GLU A 30 3.68 -3.79 0.14
C GLU A 30 3.25 -4.67 -1.02
N GLU A 31 1.95 -4.85 -1.23
CA GLU A 31 1.41 -5.63 -2.35
C GLU A 31 1.78 -5.02 -3.71
N VAL A 32 1.72 -3.68 -3.85
CA VAL A 32 2.15 -3.01 -5.08
C VAL A 32 3.65 -3.18 -5.32
N ARG A 33 4.49 -3.07 -4.27
CA ARG A 33 5.94 -3.33 -4.38
C ARG A 33 6.22 -4.77 -4.80
N GLN A 34 5.49 -5.73 -4.23
CA GLN A 34 5.65 -7.13 -4.52
C GLN A 34 5.22 -7.45 -5.95
N GLY A 35 4.06 -6.95 -6.40
CA GLY A 35 3.60 -7.09 -7.78
C GLY A 35 4.58 -6.48 -8.80
N LEU A 36 5.16 -5.31 -8.51
CA LEU A 36 6.21 -4.71 -9.35
C LEU A 36 7.44 -5.63 -9.46
N LYS A 37 7.87 -6.22 -8.34
CA LYS A 37 9.00 -7.15 -8.29
C LYS A 37 8.71 -8.42 -9.10
N ASP A 38 7.54 -9.01 -8.94
CA ASP A 38 7.13 -10.25 -9.62
C ASP A 38 7.04 -10.04 -11.13
N LYS A 39 6.57 -8.87 -11.56
CA LYS A 39 6.55 -8.47 -12.98
C LYS A 39 7.88 -7.89 -13.49
N LYS A 40 8.92 -7.82 -12.66
CA LYS A 40 10.23 -7.23 -12.99
C LYS A 40 10.12 -5.80 -13.56
N LEU A 41 9.19 -5.02 -13.03
CA LEU A 41 8.96 -3.64 -13.40
C LEU A 41 9.67 -2.70 -12.44
N SER A 42 10.46 -1.77 -12.98
CA SER A 42 10.81 -0.57 -12.24
C SER A 42 9.62 0.39 -12.24
N LEU A 43 9.59 1.33 -11.29
CA LEU A 43 8.55 2.36 -11.24
C LEU A 43 8.44 3.15 -12.58
N ARG A 44 9.56 3.40 -13.26
CA ARG A 44 9.56 4.07 -14.57
C ARG A 44 8.88 3.20 -15.63
N LYS A 45 9.27 1.93 -15.74
CA LYS A 45 8.65 0.98 -16.68
C LYS A 45 7.17 0.76 -16.41
N ALA A 46 6.75 0.83 -15.15
CA ALA A 46 5.36 0.76 -14.76
C ALA A 46 4.59 2.01 -15.22
N ALA A 47 5.17 3.22 -15.05
CA ALA A 47 4.58 4.46 -15.53
C ALA A 47 4.43 4.46 -17.07
N ASP A 48 5.46 3.99 -17.78
CA ASP A 48 5.45 3.90 -19.25
C ASP A 48 4.34 2.96 -19.80
N LYS A 49 3.82 2.06 -18.96
CA LYS A 49 2.73 1.14 -19.30
C LYS A 49 1.32 1.71 -19.04
N ILE A 50 1.22 2.86 -18.38
CA ILE A 50 -0.05 3.43 -17.95
C ILE A 50 -0.21 4.82 -18.55
N GLU A 51 -1.23 4.99 -19.38
CA GLU A 51 -1.53 6.27 -19.99
C GLU A 51 -1.76 7.37 -18.95
N GLY A 52 -1.06 8.50 -19.12
CA GLY A 52 -1.18 9.66 -18.24
C GLY A 52 -0.60 9.47 -16.84
N MET A 53 0.18 8.42 -16.59
CA MET A 53 0.81 8.19 -15.29
C MET A 53 2.30 8.51 -15.30
N SER A 54 2.72 9.23 -14.27
CA SER A 54 4.11 9.62 -14.06
C SER A 54 4.77 8.75 -12.97
N TYR A 55 6.09 8.60 -13.06
CA TYR A 55 6.90 7.93 -12.03
C TYR A 55 6.58 8.41 -10.60
N PRO A 56 6.47 9.72 -10.30
CA PRO A 56 6.16 10.19 -8.96
C PRO A 56 4.81 9.69 -8.43
N GLN A 57 3.82 9.49 -9.30
CA GLN A 57 2.52 8.97 -8.87
C GLN A 57 2.63 7.54 -8.35
N ILE A 58 3.39 6.68 -9.03
CA ILE A 58 3.63 5.30 -8.57
C ILE A 58 4.51 5.30 -7.32
N ALA A 59 5.53 6.17 -7.28
CA ALA A 59 6.41 6.29 -6.12
C ALA A 59 5.62 6.57 -4.84
N ARG A 60 4.63 7.48 -4.88
CA ARG A 60 3.74 7.77 -3.74
C ARG A 60 2.98 6.55 -3.24
N ILE A 61 2.50 5.69 -4.14
CA ILE A 61 1.82 4.44 -3.76
C ILE A 61 2.80 3.51 -3.04
N THR A 62 3.98 3.29 -3.62
CA THR A 62 5.01 2.42 -3.03
C THR A 62 5.65 2.97 -1.75
N ALA A 63 5.46 4.26 -1.45
CA ALA A 63 5.87 4.88 -0.20
C ALA A 63 4.75 4.89 0.87
N GLY A 64 3.52 4.50 0.52
CA GLY A 64 2.38 4.57 1.43
C GLY A 64 1.90 6.00 1.68
N GLU A 65 2.22 6.93 0.77
CA GLU A 65 1.85 8.35 0.87
C GLU A 65 0.39 8.58 0.44
N ASN A 66 0.03 9.84 0.18
CA ASN A 66 -1.27 10.19 -0.37
C ASN A 66 -1.29 10.00 -1.90
N TYR A 67 -2.28 9.25 -2.37
CA TYR A 67 -2.55 9.00 -3.78
C TYR A 67 -4.06 8.96 -4.02
N ASN A 68 -4.48 9.20 -5.26
CA ASN A 68 -5.89 9.10 -5.63
C ASN A 68 -6.26 7.66 -5.99
N ILE A 69 -7.55 7.33 -5.92
CA ILE A 69 -8.04 5.98 -6.22
C ILE A 69 -7.81 5.58 -7.68
N ASP A 70 -7.91 6.53 -8.63
CA ASP A 70 -7.65 6.27 -10.06
C ASP A 70 -6.21 5.78 -10.31
N THR A 71 -5.22 6.42 -9.68
CA THR A 71 -3.80 6.05 -9.75
C THR A 71 -3.61 4.64 -9.20
N LEU A 72 -4.26 4.33 -8.08
CA LEU A 72 -4.21 3.00 -7.49
C LEU A 72 -4.80 1.94 -8.43
N LEU A 73 -6.02 2.15 -8.94
CA LEU A 73 -6.68 1.19 -9.82
C LEU A 73 -5.88 0.94 -11.10
N LYS A 74 -5.30 1.98 -11.68
CA LYS A 74 -4.43 1.86 -12.87
C LYS A 74 -3.18 1.02 -12.61
N ILE A 75 -2.50 1.21 -11.47
CA ILE A 75 -1.32 0.38 -11.16
C ILE A 75 -1.72 -1.06 -10.86
N LEU A 76 -2.82 -1.28 -10.13
CA LEU A 76 -3.31 -2.62 -9.83
C LEU A 76 -3.64 -3.40 -11.12
N ASN A 77 -4.26 -2.74 -12.10
CA ASN A 77 -4.57 -3.33 -13.40
C ASN A 77 -3.32 -3.87 -14.13
N ILE A 78 -2.21 -3.13 -14.16
CA ILE A 78 -0.99 -3.64 -14.81
C ILE A 78 -0.28 -4.72 -13.99
N LEU A 79 -0.59 -4.83 -12.70
CA LEU A 79 -0.03 -5.81 -11.78
C LEU A 79 -0.87 -7.08 -11.66
N ASP A 80 -2.00 -7.17 -12.36
CA ASP A 80 -3.00 -8.25 -12.21
C ASP A 80 -3.51 -8.37 -10.76
N LEU A 81 -3.68 -7.24 -10.08
CA LEU A 81 -4.20 -7.13 -8.72
C LEU A 81 -5.56 -6.44 -8.72
N GLU A 82 -6.35 -6.69 -7.68
CA GLU A 82 -7.61 -6.00 -7.42
C GLU A 82 -7.73 -5.60 -5.94
N ILE A 83 -8.59 -4.63 -5.65
CA ILE A 83 -8.99 -4.28 -4.29
C ILE A 83 -10.39 -4.79 -4.03
N GLN A 84 -10.59 -5.37 -2.84
CA GLN A 84 -11.89 -5.82 -2.38
C GLN A 84 -12.39 -4.91 -1.24
N ILE A 85 -13.64 -4.46 -1.36
CA ILE A 85 -14.34 -3.75 -0.31
C ILE A 85 -15.17 -4.79 0.46
N VAL A 86 -14.81 -5.02 1.72
CA VAL A 86 -15.48 -5.98 2.58
C VAL A 86 -16.23 -5.28 3.70
N PRO A 87 -17.37 -5.83 4.19
CA PRO A 87 -18.02 -5.33 5.39
C PRO A 87 -17.03 -5.31 6.55
N ARG A 88 -17.03 -4.23 7.34
CA ARG A 88 -16.25 -4.19 8.58
C ARG A 88 -16.87 -5.24 9.52
N ASN A 89 -16.11 -6.28 9.86
CA ASN A 89 -16.54 -7.23 10.89
C ASN A 89 -16.77 -6.44 12.17
N LYS A 90 -18.04 -6.34 12.58
CA LYS A 90 -18.42 -5.87 13.91
C LYS A 90 -18.04 -7.00 14.87
N GLN A 91 -16.82 -6.96 15.39
CA GLN A 91 -16.51 -7.63 16.65
C GLN A 91 -16.96 -6.72 17.78
#